data_AF-A0AAV5F153-F1
#
_entry.id   AF-A0AAV5F153-F1
#
_cell.length_a   1.000
_cell.length_b   1.000
_cell.length_c   1.000
_cell.angle_alpha   90.00
_cell.angle_beta   90.00
_cell.angle_gamma   90.00
#
_symmetry.space_group_name_H-M   'P 1'
#
loop_
_entity.id
_entity.type
_entity.pdbx_description
1 polymer ?
#
loop_
_entity_poly.entity_id
_entity_poly.type
_entity_poly.pdbx_seq_one_letter_code
_entity_poly.pdbx_strand_id
1 'polypeptide(L)'
;MLPKVILADTIDGAVEEVLDELKQDARSSRRHNNVIYFDGWDGLGASAVLRAVGRRLTPKAGSRAPAAAGLEFTHIFHIDCSKWESRRTMQRIIAEQLKLPTSVMEMFDVQDEDDDYRGVGKGSRFEIPRVAEEINQQIQMLNLNGRSLFIFNNGSSNEIDLSGLG
;
A
#
# COMPACT_ATOMS: atom_id res chain seq x y z
N MET A 1 1.40 -3.88 -19.94
CA MET A 1 2.85 -3.90 -19.61
C MET A 1 3.12 -5.28 -19.02
N LEU A 2 4.14 -6.00 -19.47
CA LEU A 2 4.46 -7.29 -18.86
C LEU A 2 5.09 -7.04 -17.48
N PRO A 3 4.79 -7.86 -16.46
CA PRO A 3 5.42 -7.72 -15.15
C PRO A 3 6.94 -7.89 -15.29
N LYS A 4 7.71 -7.02 -14.63
CA LYS A 4 9.15 -7.18 -14.54
C LYS A 4 9.45 -8.29 -13.56
N VAL A 5 10.19 -9.30 -14.02
CA VAL A 5 10.63 -10.41 -13.15
C VAL A 5 11.93 -10.01 -12.47
N ILE A 6 11.90 -9.99 -11.14
CA ILE A 6 13.05 -9.81 -10.25
C ILE A 6 13.62 -11.22 -9.96
N LEU A 7 14.88 -11.46 -10.27
CA LEU A 7 15.55 -12.76 -10.07
C LEU A 7 16.60 -12.63 -8.99
N ALA A 8 16.18 -12.76 -7.74
CA ALA A 8 17.06 -12.70 -6.58
C ALA A 8 17.12 -14.03 -5.84
N ASP A 9 18.32 -14.48 -5.50
CA ASP A 9 18.57 -15.72 -4.75
C ASP A 9 18.54 -15.52 -3.22
N THR A 10 18.47 -14.26 -2.76
CA THR A 10 18.49 -13.91 -1.33
C THR A 10 17.51 -12.78 -1.01
N ILE A 11 17.09 -12.68 0.27
CA ILE A 11 16.27 -11.57 0.76
C ILE A 11 16.96 -10.24 0.51
N ASP A 12 18.24 -10.12 0.85
CA ASP A 12 18.97 -8.87 0.65
C ASP A 12 19.09 -8.48 -0.82
N GLY A 13 19.32 -9.46 -1.72
CA GLY A 13 19.30 -9.23 -3.17
C GLY A 13 17.95 -8.74 -3.67
N ALA A 14 16.86 -9.38 -3.24
CA ALA A 14 15.50 -8.97 -3.60
C ALA A 14 15.17 -7.55 -3.10
N VAL A 15 15.64 -7.21 -1.89
CA VAL A 15 15.49 -5.87 -1.33
C VAL A 15 16.21 -4.82 -2.18
N GLU A 16 17.45 -5.09 -2.62
CA GLU A 16 18.17 -4.14 -3.49
C GLU A 16 17.47 -3.94 -4.83
N GLU A 17 16.96 -5.00 -5.46
CA GLU A 17 16.23 -4.87 -6.73
C GLU A 17 14.96 -4.03 -6.57
N VAL A 18 14.17 -4.25 -5.51
CA VAL A 18 12.98 -3.44 -5.24
C VAL A 18 13.35 -1.96 -5.02
N LEU A 19 14.44 -1.70 -4.29
CA LEU A 19 14.93 -0.33 -4.09
C LEU A 19 15.41 0.32 -5.39
N ASP A 20 16.02 -0.44 -6.30
CA ASP A 20 16.47 0.07 -7.58
C ASP A 20 15.32 0.35 -8.54
N GLU A 21 14.26 -0.46 -8.53
CA GLU A 21 13.02 -0.14 -9.27
C GLU A 21 12.40 1.17 -8.76
N LEU A 22 12.26 1.31 -7.43
CA LEU A 22 11.75 2.54 -6.83
C LEU A 22 12.59 3.78 -7.23
N LYS A 23 13.91 3.63 -7.37
CA LYS A 23 14.82 4.72 -7.82
C LYS A 23 14.64 5.05 -9.31
N GLN A 24 14.53 4.03 -10.16
CA GLN A 24 14.30 4.24 -11.60
C GLN A 24 13.00 4.99 -11.84
N ASP A 25 11.97 4.59 -11.11
CA ASP A 25 10.66 5.23 -11.10
C ASP A 25 10.70 6.67 -10.60
N ALA A 26 11.44 6.95 -9.53
CA ALA A 26 11.64 8.32 -9.05
C ALA A 26 12.31 9.25 -10.08
N ARG A 27 13.13 8.69 -10.98
CA ARG A 27 13.85 9.43 -12.04
C ARG A 27 13.03 9.55 -13.34
N SER A 28 12.04 8.69 -13.52
CA SER A 28 11.14 8.69 -14.67
C SER A 28 10.15 9.85 -14.56
N SER A 29 10.07 10.70 -15.59
CA SER A 29 9.08 11.79 -15.68
C SER A 29 7.64 11.28 -15.86
N ARG A 30 7.43 9.96 -15.96
CA ARG A 30 6.11 9.35 -16.08
C ARG A 30 5.44 9.36 -14.71
N ARG A 31 4.57 10.34 -14.51
CA ARG A 31 3.68 10.51 -13.35
C ARG A 31 2.60 9.40 -13.29
N HIS A 32 2.97 8.14 -13.32
CA HIS A 32 2.01 7.05 -13.21
C HIS A 32 2.09 6.51 -11.78
N ASN A 33 0.93 6.14 -11.23
CA ASN A 33 0.85 5.47 -9.94
C ASN A 33 1.66 4.18 -10.06
N ASN A 34 2.88 4.18 -9.52
CA ASN A 34 3.81 3.07 -9.66
C ASN A 34 3.45 1.99 -8.64
N VAL A 35 2.53 1.14 -9.04
CA VAL A 35 2.21 -0.09 -8.32
C VAL A 35 3.23 -1.14 -8.75
N ILE A 36 4.07 -1.56 -7.79
CA ILE A 36 5.00 -2.67 -7.96
C ILE A 36 4.37 -3.89 -7.29
N TYR A 37 4.18 -4.96 -8.06
CA TYR A 37 3.79 -6.25 -7.52
C TYR A 37 5.04 -7.10 -7.26
N PHE A 38 5.13 -7.68 -6.07
CA PHE A 38 6.25 -8.53 -5.66
C PHE A 38 5.73 -9.84 -5.08
N ASP A 39 5.85 -10.92 -5.86
CA ASP A 39 5.38 -12.26 -5.51
C ASP A 39 6.30 -12.98 -4.50
N GLY A 40 7.61 -12.74 -4.55
CA GLY A 40 8.55 -13.19 -3.52
C GLY A 40 8.64 -14.71 -3.33
N TRP A 41 9.17 -15.43 -4.33
CA TRP A 41 9.31 -16.89 -4.36
C TRP A 41 8.00 -17.61 -4.02
N ASP A 42 6.98 -17.45 -4.89
CA ASP A 42 5.63 -18.02 -4.70
C ASP A 42 4.98 -17.62 -3.36
N GLY A 43 5.21 -16.38 -2.92
CA GLY A 43 4.66 -15.82 -1.67
C GLY A 43 5.48 -16.07 -0.41
N LEU A 44 6.46 -16.98 -0.41
CA LEU A 44 7.17 -17.40 0.81
C LEU A 44 8.07 -16.30 1.40
N GLY A 45 8.64 -15.44 0.56
CA GLY A 45 9.54 -14.35 0.97
C GLY A 45 8.94 -12.95 0.90
N ALA A 46 7.75 -12.79 0.30
CA ALA A 46 7.15 -11.48 0.03
C ALA A 46 7.09 -10.58 1.27
N SER A 47 6.47 -11.07 2.35
CA SER A 47 6.34 -10.29 3.58
C SER A 47 7.70 -9.98 4.24
N ALA A 48 8.70 -10.86 4.13
CA ALA A 48 10.03 -10.64 4.70
C ALA A 48 10.79 -9.55 3.93
N VAL A 49 10.75 -9.62 2.59
CA VAL A 49 11.37 -8.62 1.70
C VAL A 49 10.69 -7.27 1.86
N LEU A 50 9.36 -7.17 1.79
CA LEU A 50 8.63 -5.91 1.93
C LEU A 50 8.87 -5.24 3.30
N ARG A 51 8.95 -6.04 4.37
CA ARG A 51 9.32 -5.54 5.71
C ARG A 51 10.76 -5.01 5.74
N ALA A 52 11.70 -5.70 5.10
CA ALA A 52 13.09 -5.26 5.01
C ALA A 52 13.23 -3.97 4.17
N VAL A 53 12.50 -3.86 3.05
CA VAL A 53 12.41 -2.63 2.24
C VAL A 53 11.92 -1.46 3.09
N GLY A 54 10.79 -1.60 3.79
CA GLY A 54 10.26 -0.53 4.65
C GLY A 54 11.24 -0.11 5.75
N ARG A 55 11.97 -1.07 6.35
CA ARG A 55 13.02 -0.78 7.34
C ARG A 55 14.20 0.00 6.76
N ARG A 56 14.61 -0.28 5.52
CA ARG A 56 15.72 0.42 4.86
C ARG A 56 15.32 1.82 4.37
N LEU A 57 14.06 2.02 4.02
CA LEU A 57 13.53 3.32 3.61
C LEU A 57 13.20 4.24 4.80
N THR A 58 12.92 3.67 5.97
CA THR A 58 12.70 4.45 7.20
C THR A 58 14.04 5.04 7.69
N PRO A 59 14.13 6.36 7.94
CA PRO A 59 15.33 6.97 8.50
C PRO A 59 15.70 6.35 9.86
N LYS A 60 17.00 6.09 10.08
CA LYS A 60 17.47 5.62 11.39
C LYS A 60 17.38 6.75 12.42
N ALA A 61 16.96 6.43 13.65
CA ALA A 61 16.97 7.39 14.74
C ALA A 61 18.34 8.04 14.89
N GLY A 62 18.41 9.38 14.78
CA GLY A 62 19.65 10.16 14.84
C GLY A 62 20.35 10.43 13.49
N SER A 63 19.84 9.90 12.37
CA SER A 63 20.33 10.21 11.02
C SER A 63 19.21 10.80 10.16
N ARG A 64 19.49 11.93 9.51
CA ARG A 64 18.60 12.56 8.52
C ARG A 64 18.69 11.94 7.13
N ALA A 65 19.64 11.05 6.89
CA ALA A 65 19.78 10.34 5.62
C ALA A 65 19.00 9.02 5.68
N PRO A 66 18.10 8.72 4.71
CA PRO A 66 17.56 7.38 4.51
C PRO A 66 18.72 6.40 4.26
N ALA A 67 18.53 5.13 4.62
CA ALA A 67 19.58 4.14 4.36
C ALA A 67 19.75 3.86 2.85
N ALA A 68 18.75 4.18 2.02
CA ALA A 68 18.83 4.08 0.56
C ALA A 68 18.99 5.48 -0.08
N ALA A 69 20.21 5.81 -0.50
CA ALA A 69 20.51 7.09 -1.14
C ALA A 69 19.60 7.35 -2.36
N GLY A 70 18.88 8.48 -2.35
CA GLY A 70 18.05 8.95 -3.47
C GLY A 70 16.56 8.57 -3.42
N LEU A 71 16.10 7.87 -2.39
CA LEU A 71 14.67 7.60 -2.13
C LEU A 71 14.26 8.27 -0.81
N GLU A 72 13.73 9.48 -0.91
CA GLU A 72 13.17 10.22 0.23
C GLU A 72 11.64 10.08 0.21
N PHE A 73 11.09 9.28 1.13
CA PHE A 73 9.66 9.21 1.41
C PHE A 73 9.40 9.84 2.77
N THR A 74 8.57 10.89 2.78
CA THR A 74 8.17 11.55 4.04
C THR A 74 7.21 10.67 4.83
N HIS A 75 6.35 9.93 4.12
CA HIS A 75 5.32 9.10 4.71
C HIS A 75 5.46 7.67 4.21
N ILE A 76 5.58 6.71 5.13
CA ILE A 76 5.63 5.28 4.80
C ILE A 76 4.51 4.59 5.57
N PHE A 77 3.57 4.00 4.84
CA PHE A 77 2.41 3.29 5.38
C PHE A 77 2.57 1.80 5.12
N HIS A 78 2.36 1.00 6.16
CA HIS A 78 2.42 -0.47 6.09
C HIS A 78 1.03 -1.04 6.25
N ILE A 79 0.38 -1.39 5.14
CA ILE A 79 -0.97 -1.93 5.11
C ILE A 79 -0.88 -3.46 5.18
N ASP A 80 -1.19 -4.03 6.34
CA ASP A 80 -1.19 -5.49 6.52
C ASP A 80 -2.57 -6.08 6.21
N CYS A 81 -2.68 -6.72 5.05
CA CYS A 81 -3.84 -7.52 4.68
C CYS A 81 -3.46 -8.99 4.43
N SER A 82 -2.48 -9.50 5.19
CA SER A 82 -2.09 -10.92 5.17
C SER A 82 -3.24 -11.87 5.49
N LYS A 83 -4.25 -11.40 6.24
CA LYS A 83 -5.53 -12.08 6.45
C LYS A 83 -6.60 -11.35 5.63
N TRP A 84 -6.58 -11.56 4.33
CA TRP A 84 -7.54 -10.94 3.43
C TRP A 84 -8.98 -11.31 3.82
N GLU A 85 -9.84 -10.30 3.95
CA GLU A 85 -11.28 -10.49 4.20
C GLU A 85 -12.10 -9.91 3.05
N SER A 86 -11.94 -8.62 2.75
CA SER A 86 -12.66 -7.94 1.67
C SER A 86 -11.96 -6.66 1.22
N ARG A 87 -12.38 -6.11 0.07
CA ARG A 87 -11.93 -4.80 -0.41
C ARG A 87 -12.35 -3.69 0.57
N ARG A 88 -13.54 -3.81 1.15
CA ARG A 88 -14.06 -2.92 2.21
C ARG A 88 -13.14 -2.91 3.44
N THR A 89 -12.70 -4.07 3.91
CA THR A 89 -11.80 -4.20 5.08
C THR A 89 -10.45 -3.54 4.81
N MET A 90 -9.89 -3.74 3.60
CA MET A 90 -8.66 -3.07 3.19
C MET A 90 -8.82 -1.54 3.13
N GLN A 91 -9.89 -1.04 2.54
CA GLN A 91 -10.17 0.40 2.47
C GLN A 91 -10.29 1.02 3.88
N ARG A 92 -10.93 0.31 4.83
CA ARG A 92 -11.04 0.74 6.23
C ARG A 92 -9.67 0.84 6.90
N ILE A 93 -8.79 -0.14 6.71
CA ILE A 93 -7.40 -0.10 7.24
C ILE A 93 -6.63 1.11 6.68
N ILE A 94 -6.77 1.40 5.38
CA ILE A 94 -6.13 2.58 4.76
C ILE A 94 -6.64 3.87 5.41
N ALA A 95 -7.96 4.01 5.56
CA ALA A 95 -8.57 5.18 6.20
C ALA A 95 -8.09 5.37 7.65
N GLU A 96 -7.98 4.29 8.42
CA GLU A 96 -7.46 4.31 9.80
C GLU A 96 -5.98 4.74 9.85
N GLN A 97 -5.13 4.20 8.97
CA GLN A 97 -3.71 4.57 8.93
C GLN A 97 -3.48 6.02 8.49
N LEU A 98 -4.32 6.51 7.58
CA LEU A 98 -4.34 7.91 7.16
C LEU A 98 -4.97 8.84 8.20
N LYS A 99 -5.57 8.27 9.26
CA LYS A 99 -6.27 8.98 10.34
C LYS A 99 -7.38 9.87 9.79
N LEU A 100 -8.17 9.33 8.87
CA LEU A 100 -9.31 10.05 8.32
C LEU A 100 -10.32 10.41 9.43
N PRO A 101 -11.08 11.50 9.26
CA PRO A 101 -12.04 11.95 10.27
C PRO A 101 -13.07 10.89 10.63
N THR A 102 -13.61 10.97 11.85
CA THR A 102 -14.68 10.06 12.32
C THR A 102 -15.87 10.02 11.35
N SER A 103 -16.21 11.14 10.72
CA SER A 103 -17.28 11.21 9.71
C SER A 103 -17.05 10.31 8.50
N VAL A 104 -15.79 10.03 8.14
CA VAL A 104 -15.43 9.07 7.08
C VAL A 104 -15.56 7.65 7.60
N MET A 105 -15.16 7.41 8.85
CA MET A 105 -15.31 6.10 9.50
C MET A 105 -16.78 5.69 9.60
N GLU A 106 -17.67 6.64 9.94
CA GLU A 106 -19.12 6.44 9.99
C GLU A 106 -19.72 6.03 8.63
N MET A 107 -19.13 6.42 7.50
CA MET A 107 -19.60 5.99 6.18
C MET A 107 -19.47 4.47 6.00
N PHE A 108 -18.43 3.87 6.58
CA PHE A 108 -18.29 2.42 6.56
C PHE A 108 -19.38 1.74 7.37
N ASP A 109 -19.68 2.25 8.57
CA ASP A 109 -20.66 1.65 9.46
C ASP A 109 -22.07 1.73 8.87
N VAL A 110 -22.44 2.88 8.29
CA VAL A 110 -23.72 3.05 7.58
C VAL A 110 -23.84 2.09 6.40
N GLN A 111 -22.79 1.94 5.60
CA GLN A 111 -22.85 1.03 4.44
C GLN A 111 -22.82 -0.44 4.88
N ASP A 112 -22.10 -0.78 5.94
CA ASP A 112 -22.07 -2.13 6.48
C ASP A 112 -23.43 -2.56 7.06
N GLU A 113 -24.18 -1.63 7.67
CA GLU A 113 -25.56 -1.86 8.11
C GLU A 113 -26.53 -2.10 6.94
N ASP A 114 -26.43 -1.33 5.85
CA ASP A 114 -27.24 -1.57 4.62
C ASP A 114 -26.90 -2.92 3.99
N ASP A 115 -25.60 -3.24 3.90
CA ASP A 115 -25.10 -4.51 3.39
C ASP A 115 -25.61 -5.69 4.25
N ASP A 116 -25.63 -5.55 5.58
CA ASP A 116 -26.20 -6.54 6.49
C ASP A 116 -27.71 -6.73 6.27
N TYR A 117 -28.47 -5.64 6.15
CA TYR A 117 -29.92 -5.69 5.86
C TYR A 117 -30.21 -6.40 4.52
N ARG A 118 -29.33 -6.21 3.53
CA ARG A 118 -29.42 -6.84 2.20
C ARG A 118 -28.83 -8.24 2.13
N GLY A 119 -28.26 -8.75 3.24
CA GLY A 119 -27.66 -10.08 3.32
C GLY A 119 -26.33 -10.22 2.56
N VAL A 120 -25.61 -9.12 2.35
CA VAL A 120 -24.31 -9.12 1.67
C VAL A 120 -23.22 -9.58 2.64
N GLY A 121 -22.65 -10.75 2.36
CA GLY A 121 -21.55 -11.31 3.15
C GLY A 121 -20.31 -10.42 3.14
N LYS A 122 -19.61 -10.33 4.27
CA LYS A 122 -18.44 -9.46 4.47
C LYS A 122 -17.39 -9.59 3.37
N GLY A 123 -17.05 -10.82 2.98
CA GLY A 123 -16.04 -11.08 1.94
C GLY A 123 -16.41 -10.62 0.53
N SER A 124 -17.68 -10.27 0.30
CA SER A 124 -18.19 -9.75 -0.97
C SER A 124 -18.37 -8.24 -0.99
N ARG A 125 -18.03 -7.54 0.10
CA ARG A 125 -18.18 -6.09 0.19
C ARG A 125 -17.06 -5.37 -0.56
N PHE A 126 -17.49 -4.49 -1.45
CA PHE A 126 -16.62 -3.60 -2.22
C PHE A 126 -16.33 -2.31 -1.43
N GLU A 127 -15.32 -1.59 -1.88
CA GLU A 127 -15.01 -0.22 -1.52
C GLU A 127 -16.23 0.72 -1.60
N ILE A 128 -16.18 1.78 -0.80
CA ILE A 128 -17.15 2.88 -0.83
C ILE A 128 -16.51 4.01 -1.65
N PRO A 129 -17.11 4.43 -2.80
CA PRO A 129 -16.54 5.45 -3.66
C PRO A 129 -16.25 6.77 -2.95
N ARG A 130 -17.17 7.22 -2.08
CA ARG A 130 -16.97 8.45 -1.29
C ARG A 130 -15.76 8.36 -0.36
N VAL A 131 -15.51 7.20 0.24
CA VAL A 131 -14.33 7.02 1.09
C VAL A 131 -13.04 7.01 0.25
N ALA A 132 -13.08 6.47 -0.97
CA ALA A 132 -11.93 6.51 -1.88
C ALA A 132 -11.58 7.96 -2.27
N GLU A 133 -12.57 8.84 -2.41
CA GLU A 133 -12.35 10.27 -2.63
C GLU A 133 -11.64 10.94 -1.44
N GLU A 134 -12.06 10.65 -0.21
CA GLU A 134 -11.44 11.17 1.01
C GLU A 134 -10.00 10.66 1.20
N ILE A 135 -9.75 9.37 0.92
CA ILE A 135 -8.40 8.78 0.91
C ILE A 135 -7.52 9.50 -0.12
N ASN A 136 -8.03 9.70 -1.34
CA ASN A 136 -7.30 10.40 -2.40
C ASN A 136 -6.94 11.84 -2.02
N GLN A 137 -7.88 12.58 -1.44
CA GLN A 137 -7.64 13.95 -0.98
C GLN A 137 -6.57 13.98 0.10
N GLN A 138 -6.63 13.07 1.07
CA GLN A 138 -5.63 12.99 2.12
C GLN A 138 -4.25 12.63 1.59
N ILE A 139 -4.15 11.68 0.66
CA ILE A 139 -2.88 11.32 -0.02
C ILE A 139 -2.32 12.53 -0.77
N GLN A 140 -3.16 13.28 -1.49
CA GLN A 140 -2.75 14.52 -2.17
C GLN A 140 -2.20 15.55 -1.19
N MET A 141 -2.87 15.76 -0.05
CA MET A 141 -2.40 16.67 1.00
C MET A 141 -1.06 16.23 1.61
N LEU A 142 -0.89 14.94 1.90
CA LEU A 142 0.38 14.38 2.38
C LEU A 142 1.50 14.60 1.36
N ASN A 143 1.19 14.41 0.08
CA ASN A 143 2.15 14.59 -1.01
C ASN A 143 2.62 16.04 -1.21
N LEU A 144 1.91 17.04 -0.66
CA LEU A 144 2.41 18.43 -0.59
C LEU A 144 3.63 18.54 0.33
N ASN A 145 3.75 17.68 1.34
CA ASN A 145 4.86 17.65 2.30
C ASN A 145 5.91 16.56 1.97
N GLY A 146 5.88 16.05 0.74
CA GLY A 146 6.83 15.05 0.24
C GLY A 146 6.19 13.69 -0.01
N ARG A 147 6.95 12.77 -0.58
CA ARG A 147 6.40 11.57 -1.21
C ARG A 147 5.90 10.57 -0.18
N SER A 148 4.75 9.96 -0.48
CA SER A 148 4.19 8.86 0.30
C SER A 148 4.51 7.52 -0.36
N LEU A 149 4.81 6.50 0.45
CA LEU A 149 4.95 5.10 0.03
C LEU A 149 3.95 4.25 0.81
N PHE A 150 3.21 3.42 0.09
CA PHE A 150 2.31 2.43 0.67
C PHE A 150 2.88 1.04 0.39
N ILE A 151 3.18 0.29 1.44
CA ILE A 151 3.65 -1.09 1.39
C ILE A 151 2.49 -1.98 1.78
N PHE A 152 1.97 -2.72 0.80
CA PHE A 152 0.80 -3.58 0.97
C PHE A 152 1.22 -5.05 1.06
N ASN A 153 0.82 -5.72 2.14
CA ASN A 153 1.00 -7.16 2.28
C ASN A 153 -0.31 -7.87 1.90
N ASN A 154 -0.38 -8.40 0.68
CA ASN A 154 -1.55 -9.07 0.15
C ASN A 154 -1.60 -10.53 0.61
N GLY A 155 -2.59 -10.91 1.41
CA GLY A 155 -2.86 -12.29 1.79
C GLY A 155 -3.87 -13.03 0.92
N SER A 156 -4.40 -12.39 -0.12
CA SER A 156 -5.32 -13.03 -1.06
C SER A 156 -4.55 -13.86 -2.09
N SER A 157 -5.27 -14.73 -2.81
CA SER A 157 -4.70 -15.52 -3.92
C SER A 157 -4.60 -14.76 -5.24
N ASN A 158 -5.03 -13.49 -5.28
CA ASN A 158 -5.20 -12.73 -6.51
C ASN A 158 -4.44 -11.41 -6.43
N GLU A 159 -4.04 -10.88 -7.59
CA GLU A 159 -3.67 -9.48 -7.71
C GLU A 159 -4.86 -8.60 -7.37
N ILE A 160 -4.64 -7.56 -6.58
CA ILE A 160 -5.69 -6.62 -6.16
C ILE A 160 -5.47 -5.31 -6.91
N ASP A 161 -6.46 -4.91 -7.70
CA ASP A 161 -6.50 -3.56 -8.25
C ASP A 161 -6.77 -2.56 -7.12
N LEU A 162 -5.81 -1.67 -6.90
CA LEU A 162 -5.85 -0.65 -5.86
C LEU A 162 -6.59 0.62 -6.29
N SER A 163 -6.93 0.77 -7.57
CA SER A 163 -7.51 2.02 -8.12
C SER A 163 -8.81 2.47 -7.45
N GLY A 164 -9.63 1.53 -6.98
CA GLY A 164 -10.90 1.81 -6.29
C GLY A 164 -10.76 2.09 -4.79
N LEU A 165 -9.58 1.90 -4.19
CA LEU A 165 -9.39 2.06 -2.75
C LEU A 165 -9.09 3.50 -2.33
N GLY A 166 -8.66 4.34 -3.27
CA GLY A 166 -8.10 5.66 -3.03
C GLY A 166 -6.76 5.81 -3.72
#